data_AF-A0A256XH85-F1
#
_entry.id   AF-A0A256XH85-F1
#
_cell.length_a   1.000
_cell.length_b   1.000
_cell.length_c   1.000
_cell.angle_alpha   90.00
_cell.angle_beta   90.00
_cell.angle_gamma   90.00
#
_symmetry.space_group_name_H-M   'P 1'
#
loop_
_entity.id
_entity.type
_entity.pdbx_description
1 polymer ?
#
loop_
_entity_poly.entity_id
_entity_poly.type
_entity_poly.pdbx_seq_one_letter_code
_entity_poly.pdbx_strand_id
1 'polypeptide(L)'
;MAQEDKPKEDLLDLDDDKLEDDDKLEDDEPLSEKPVEPAANEPAADKPAEPAVSEPSAGGSSFFDDPIVLVVGACFVFLIGMGAGVLLFGSGGDVPASTSTSTTNTVVTSTTIPVVASPVNLLVLNDERCIRCDVTGLVAQLDSLISDLQVESLDYTTVEGKGLYDDLGLQYLPAFLFDKNIRDDEAYNALANYLEDKGAYLSLRIGADFDPTAEICDNGIDDTGNGLIDCDDPDCASEFVCMPKLDMPVVELFVMSHCPYGTQTEKGMLPVAELLGEKIDFNIKYCDYAMHGKTELDEQLLQYCVQEEQSDMFLAYMACFLKDGESESCVTEVGLDADALSACIEVADDKFNVTSMYEDKNTWRSGQFPVFLIHQAEVEKYGIAGSPGLAVNGVKVDSFGRSPAELLEIVCLGFNETPDECNQELSTEVPAAGFGYEGSGTSSGSCA
;
A
#
# COMPACT_ATOMS: atom_id res chain seq x y z
N MET A 1 78.21 -21.22 -6.30
CA MET A 1 77.61 -20.84 -7.60
C MET A 1 76.48 -19.89 -7.22
N ALA A 2 76.81 -18.62 -6.99
CA ALA A 2 76.98 -17.57 -8.01
C ALA A 2 75.60 -17.10 -8.50
N GLN A 3 75.09 -15.94 -8.07
CA GLN A 3 75.49 -14.56 -8.50
C GLN A 3 74.97 -14.27 -9.93
N GLU A 4 74.44 -13.09 -10.29
CA GLU A 4 74.26 -11.79 -9.60
C GLU A 4 73.18 -10.97 -10.38
N ASP A 5 72.57 -9.85 -9.95
CA ASP A 5 72.80 -8.96 -8.79
C ASP A 5 71.49 -8.21 -8.38
N LYS A 6 71.57 -7.20 -7.50
CA LYS A 6 70.57 -6.14 -7.22
C LYS A 6 71.29 -4.76 -7.21
N PRO A 7 70.61 -3.62 -7.42
CA PRO A 7 70.17 -2.77 -6.28
C PRO A 7 68.81 -2.06 -6.61
N LYS A 8 68.22 -1.05 -5.94
CA LYS A 8 68.59 -0.10 -4.86
C LYS A 8 69.54 1.06 -5.27
N GLU A 9 69.59 2.23 -4.62
CA GLU A 9 68.60 2.95 -3.77
C GLU A 9 68.76 4.48 -4.04
N ASP A 10 68.75 5.34 -3.01
CA ASP A 10 69.01 6.80 -3.02
C ASP A 10 67.89 7.65 -3.69
N LEU A 11 67.09 8.49 -3.02
CA LEU A 11 67.14 9.19 -1.72
C LEU A 11 68.19 10.31 -1.60
N LEU A 12 67.70 11.55 -1.50
CA LEU A 12 68.40 12.72 -0.97
C LEU A 12 67.38 13.82 -0.60
N ASP A 13 67.59 14.45 0.56
CA ASP A 13 66.72 15.46 1.17
C ASP A 13 67.15 16.91 0.80
N LEU A 14 66.77 17.88 1.65
CA LEU A 14 67.22 19.28 1.76
C LEU A 14 66.54 20.31 0.84
N ASP A 15 66.21 21.54 1.29
CA ASP A 15 65.85 22.04 2.64
C ASP A 15 65.23 23.46 2.49
N ASP A 16 64.80 24.03 3.62
CA ASP A 16 64.33 25.41 3.86
C ASP A 16 64.83 26.53 2.90
N ASP A 17 63.95 27.49 2.61
CA ASP A 17 64.16 28.83 3.19
C ASP A 17 62.88 29.67 3.33
N LYS A 18 62.84 30.52 4.37
CA LYS A 18 61.82 31.55 4.59
C LYS A 18 62.28 32.87 3.98
N LEU A 19 61.35 33.72 3.54
CA LEU A 19 61.52 35.16 3.60
C LEU A 19 60.17 35.87 3.77
N GLU A 20 60.07 36.67 4.83
CA GLU A 20 59.01 37.63 5.10
C GLU A 20 59.50 39.02 4.64
N ASP A 21 58.58 39.92 4.24
CA ASP A 21 58.57 41.37 4.56
C ASP A 21 57.74 42.20 3.55
N ASP A 22 56.80 42.96 4.12
CA ASP A 22 56.14 44.23 3.73
C ASP A 22 56.64 44.99 2.45
N ASP A 23 55.84 45.80 1.74
CA ASP A 23 55.17 47.00 2.27
C ASP A 23 54.27 47.74 1.22
N LYS A 24 53.29 48.52 1.70
CA LYS A 24 52.52 49.66 1.09
C LYS A 24 51.85 49.59 -0.31
N LEU A 25 50.51 49.63 -0.26
CA LEU A 25 49.63 50.74 -0.70
C LEU A 25 50.14 51.77 -1.75
N GLU A 26 49.35 51.96 -2.81
CA GLU A 26 48.81 53.28 -3.21
C GLU A 26 47.33 53.10 -3.68
N ASP A 27 46.47 54.09 -3.44
CA ASP A 27 45.05 54.13 -3.84
C ASP A 27 44.87 54.97 -5.13
N ASP A 28 43.86 54.69 -5.97
CA ASP A 28 43.09 55.76 -6.65
C ASP A 28 41.76 55.30 -7.30
N GLU A 29 40.80 56.24 -7.28
CA GLU A 29 39.33 56.17 -7.44
C GLU A 29 38.66 55.55 -8.71
N PRO A 30 37.30 55.37 -8.70
CA PRO A 30 36.54 54.64 -9.73
C PRO A 30 36.05 55.49 -10.93
N LEU A 31 35.60 54.80 -11.99
CA LEU A 31 34.86 55.40 -13.11
C LEU A 31 33.36 55.10 -13.03
N SER A 32 32.56 56.14 -13.27
CA SER A 32 31.09 56.13 -13.10
C SER A 32 30.29 56.06 -14.42
N GLU A 33 29.00 55.81 -14.26
CA GLU A 33 28.02 55.42 -15.29
C GLU A 33 27.77 56.45 -16.40
N LYS A 34 27.21 55.99 -17.54
CA LYS A 34 26.22 56.75 -18.32
C LYS A 34 25.07 55.87 -18.84
N PRO A 35 23.87 56.43 -19.06
CA PRO A 35 22.62 55.67 -18.97
C PRO A 35 22.03 55.23 -20.32
N VAL A 36 21.01 54.37 -20.23
CA VAL A 36 20.06 54.05 -21.31
C VAL A 36 18.65 54.42 -20.82
N GLU A 37 17.94 55.27 -21.58
CA GLU A 37 16.55 55.68 -21.26
C GLU A 37 15.50 54.72 -21.87
N PRO A 38 14.27 54.63 -21.29
CA PRO A 38 13.29 53.60 -21.65
C PRO A 38 12.24 54.03 -22.70
N ALA A 39 11.97 53.14 -23.65
CA ALA A 39 10.79 53.11 -24.53
C ALA A 39 10.71 51.71 -25.22
N ALA A 40 9.57 51.11 -25.54
CA ALA A 40 8.15 51.49 -25.35
C ALA A 40 7.30 50.24 -25.01
N ASN A 41 5.98 50.41 -24.88
CA ASN A 41 5.02 49.38 -24.46
C ASN A 41 4.30 48.71 -25.65
N GLU A 42 3.47 47.71 -25.34
CA GLU A 42 2.49 46.98 -26.19
C GLU A 42 3.01 45.88 -27.14
N PRO A 43 2.24 44.79 -27.38
CA PRO A 43 1.17 44.20 -26.55
C PRO A 43 1.45 42.73 -26.16
N ALA A 44 0.74 42.23 -25.15
CA ALA A 44 0.73 40.81 -24.83
C ALA A 44 0.00 39.99 -25.92
N ALA A 45 0.44 38.76 -26.16
CA ALA A 45 -0.31 37.79 -26.95
C ALA A 45 -1.36 37.10 -26.06
N ASP A 46 -2.57 36.87 -26.59
CA ASP A 46 -3.66 36.21 -25.87
C ASP A 46 -3.27 34.81 -25.36
N LYS A 47 -3.40 34.59 -24.05
CA LYS A 47 -3.78 33.26 -23.56
C LYS A 47 -5.29 33.12 -23.82
N PRO A 48 -5.78 32.06 -24.51
CA PRO A 48 -7.21 31.82 -24.61
C PRO A 48 -7.79 31.58 -23.22
N ALA A 49 -8.82 32.34 -22.84
CA ALA A 49 -9.51 32.14 -21.58
C ALA A 49 -10.35 30.86 -21.63
N GLU A 50 -10.19 30.01 -20.61
CA GLU A 50 -11.06 28.85 -20.43
C GLU A 50 -12.48 29.29 -20.05
N PRO A 51 -13.53 28.59 -20.55
CA PRO A 51 -14.90 29.00 -20.31
C PRO A 51 -15.33 28.72 -18.87
N ALA A 52 -15.76 29.77 -18.15
CA ALA A 52 -16.29 29.64 -16.81
C ALA A 52 -17.51 28.69 -16.77
N VAL A 53 -17.36 27.55 -16.10
CA VAL A 53 -18.45 26.59 -15.87
C VAL A 53 -19.38 27.15 -14.82
N SER A 54 -20.65 27.36 -15.18
CA SER A 54 -21.66 27.91 -14.29
C SER A 54 -22.21 26.86 -13.32
N GLU A 55 -22.17 27.14 -12.02
CA GLU A 55 -22.83 26.33 -10.98
C GLU A 55 -24.35 26.18 -11.23
N PRO A 56 -24.92 24.97 -11.18
CA PRO A 56 -26.36 24.78 -11.10
C PRO A 56 -26.83 24.95 -9.64
N SER A 57 -27.60 26.00 -9.37
CA SER A 57 -28.11 26.33 -8.03
C SER A 57 -28.93 25.22 -7.38
N ALA A 58 -28.73 24.99 -6.08
CA ALA A 58 -29.55 24.08 -5.27
C ALA A 58 -31.05 24.43 -5.34
N GLY A 59 -31.87 23.48 -5.81
CA GLY A 59 -33.32 23.62 -5.96
C GLY A 59 -34.06 22.39 -5.46
N GLY A 60 -34.31 22.33 -4.15
CA GLY A 60 -35.01 21.20 -3.54
C GLY A 60 -36.48 21.09 -3.96
N SER A 61 -36.92 19.89 -4.34
CA SER A 61 -38.33 19.54 -4.49
C SER A 61 -38.64 18.20 -3.84
N SER A 62 -39.78 18.14 -3.14
CA SER A 62 -40.17 17.02 -2.28
C SER A 62 -40.72 15.84 -3.07
N PHE A 63 -40.09 14.66 -2.97
CA PHE A 63 -40.63 13.39 -3.46
C PHE A 63 -41.64 12.78 -2.47
N PHE A 64 -42.82 13.38 -2.39
CA PHE A 64 -44.04 12.76 -1.86
C PHE A 64 -45.22 13.16 -2.77
N ASP A 65 -46.28 12.35 -2.73
CA ASP A 65 -47.54 12.48 -3.49
C ASP A 65 -47.47 12.26 -5.02
N ASP A 66 -47.64 11.00 -5.45
CA ASP A 66 -48.87 10.60 -6.17
C ASP A 66 -49.17 9.09 -6.00
N PRO A 67 -50.44 8.62 -5.89
CA PRO A 67 -50.79 7.22 -5.64
C PRO A 67 -51.39 6.49 -6.88
N ILE A 68 -51.84 5.24 -6.68
CA ILE A 68 -52.53 4.36 -7.67
C ILE A 68 -51.52 3.73 -8.65
N VAL A 69 -51.35 2.40 -8.71
CA VAL A 69 -52.34 1.37 -9.12
C VAL A 69 -52.53 0.23 -8.11
N LEU A 70 -53.69 -0.42 -8.16
CA LEU A 70 -54.21 -1.44 -7.23
C LEU A 70 -54.53 -2.77 -7.93
N VAL A 71 -54.33 -3.91 -7.22
CA VAL A 71 -54.96 -5.24 -7.47
C VAL A 71 -54.50 -5.94 -8.77
N VAL A 72 -54.05 -7.21 -8.78
CA VAL A 72 -54.68 -8.49 -8.36
C VAL A 72 -53.64 -9.38 -7.64
N GLY A 73 -53.95 -10.22 -6.64
CA GLY A 73 -55.23 -10.48 -5.97
C GLY A 73 -55.07 -11.54 -4.85
N ALA A 74 -56.12 -11.74 -4.05
CA ALA A 74 -56.07 -12.58 -2.84
C ALA A 74 -56.79 -13.93 -3.00
N CYS A 75 -56.28 -14.99 -2.33
CA CYS A 75 -57.06 -16.03 -1.63
C CYS A 75 -56.15 -17.13 -1.03
N PHE A 76 -56.11 -17.27 0.32
CA PHE A 76 -56.36 -18.54 1.07
C PHE A 76 -56.11 -18.44 2.60
N VAL A 77 -56.93 -17.64 3.29
CA VAL A 77 -57.81 -18.07 4.40
C VAL A 77 -57.35 -19.22 5.34
N PHE A 78 -57.12 -18.87 6.63
CA PHE A 78 -57.24 -19.68 7.89
C PHE A 78 -56.15 -20.77 8.16
N LEU A 79 -55.70 -21.09 9.39
CA LEU A 79 -56.21 -20.96 10.78
C LEU A 79 -55.11 -20.44 11.76
N ILE A 80 -55.36 -19.48 12.66
CA ILE A 80 -55.76 -19.63 14.10
C ILE A 80 -54.80 -20.46 14.99
N GLY A 81 -54.23 -19.84 16.03
CA GLY A 81 -53.49 -20.51 17.11
C GLY A 81 -52.84 -19.58 18.16
N MET A 82 -53.62 -18.98 19.07
CA MET A 82 -53.11 -18.11 20.15
C MET A 82 -52.58 -18.91 21.36
N GLY A 83 -51.55 -18.40 22.05
CA GLY A 83 -51.12 -18.93 23.36
C GLY A 83 -49.92 -18.18 23.96
N ALA A 84 -50.16 -17.27 24.91
CA ALA A 84 -49.12 -16.44 25.54
C ALA A 84 -49.00 -16.70 27.06
N GLY A 85 -47.78 -16.59 27.60
CA GLY A 85 -47.46 -16.65 29.04
C GLY A 85 -47.32 -18.09 29.58
N VAL A 86 -46.47 -18.38 30.56
CA VAL A 86 -46.06 -17.60 31.75
C VAL A 86 -44.69 -18.09 32.26
N LEU A 87 -43.85 -17.19 32.78
CA LEU A 87 -42.67 -17.53 33.59
C LEU A 87 -43.05 -17.68 35.06
N LEU A 88 -42.67 -18.80 35.70
CA LEU A 88 -42.59 -18.92 37.16
C LEU A 88 -41.37 -19.75 37.56
N PHE A 89 -40.66 -19.31 38.60
CA PHE A 89 -39.55 -20.03 39.21
C PHE A 89 -40.07 -21.13 40.15
N GLY A 90 -39.33 -22.24 40.27
CA GLY A 90 -39.59 -23.32 41.23
C GLY A 90 -38.30 -24.03 41.61
N SER A 91 -37.97 -24.06 42.91
CA SER A 91 -36.66 -24.47 43.41
C SER A 91 -36.68 -25.84 44.10
N GLY A 92 -35.69 -26.67 43.78
CA GLY A 92 -35.16 -27.74 44.65
C GLY A 92 -36.01 -28.99 44.85
N GLY A 93 -35.35 -30.10 45.20
CA GLY A 93 -36.00 -31.36 45.59
C GLY A 93 -35.25 -32.63 45.19
N ASP A 94 -34.48 -33.17 46.14
CA ASP A 94 -34.25 -34.59 46.42
C ASP A 94 -33.85 -35.56 45.28
N VAL A 95 -32.59 -36.00 45.33
CA VAL A 95 -32.08 -37.16 44.57
C VAL A 95 -32.20 -38.44 45.43
N PRO A 96 -33.00 -39.44 45.04
CA PRO A 96 -32.96 -40.76 45.65
C PRO A 96 -31.75 -41.57 45.14
N ALA A 97 -31.07 -42.28 46.05
CA ALA A 97 -29.90 -43.07 45.70
C ALA A 97 -30.26 -44.25 44.76
N SER A 98 -29.47 -44.44 43.69
CA SER A 98 -29.61 -45.58 42.78
C SER A 98 -28.59 -46.67 43.09
N THR A 99 -28.99 -47.92 42.97
CA THR A 99 -28.32 -49.10 43.54
C THR A 99 -26.98 -49.41 42.89
N SER A 100 -25.96 -49.68 43.71
CA SER A 100 -24.66 -50.19 43.25
C SER A 100 -24.80 -51.54 42.54
N THR A 101 -24.59 -51.57 41.22
CA THR A 101 -24.48 -52.80 40.44
C THR A 101 -23.06 -52.92 39.92
N SER A 102 -22.33 -53.95 40.36
CA SER A 102 -20.95 -54.19 39.93
C SER A 102 -20.94 -54.78 38.52
N THR A 103 -20.66 -53.95 37.52
CA THR A 103 -20.41 -54.38 36.15
C THR A 103 -18.91 -54.32 35.89
N THR A 104 -18.31 -55.44 35.50
CA THR A 104 -16.87 -55.52 35.24
C THR A 104 -16.48 -54.71 34.00
N ASN A 105 -15.62 -53.70 34.18
CA ASN A 105 -15.06 -52.92 33.08
C ASN A 105 -14.19 -53.81 32.16
N THR A 106 -14.77 -54.32 31.08
CA THR A 106 -14.01 -54.73 29.91
C THR A 106 -13.48 -53.46 29.25
N VAL A 107 -12.20 -53.14 29.48
CA VAL A 107 -11.52 -52.08 28.73
C VAL A 107 -11.38 -52.57 27.29
N VAL A 108 -12.36 -52.21 26.45
CA VAL A 108 -12.21 -52.30 25.00
C VAL A 108 -11.24 -51.20 24.61
N THR A 109 -9.97 -51.57 24.48
CA THR A 109 -8.95 -50.72 23.85
C THR A 109 -9.38 -50.53 22.41
N SER A 110 -10.13 -49.46 22.16
CA SER A 110 -10.52 -49.06 20.81
C SER A 110 -9.27 -48.59 20.09
N THR A 111 -8.59 -49.51 19.42
CA THR A 111 -7.48 -49.21 18.52
C THR A 111 -8.03 -48.36 17.38
N THR A 112 -8.00 -47.05 17.57
CA THR A 112 -8.11 -46.08 16.48
C THR A 112 -6.97 -46.38 15.54
N ILE A 113 -7.27 -47.09 14.45
CA ILE A 113 -6.42 -47.10 13.26
C ILE A 113 -6.24 -45.62 12.92
N PRO A 114 -4.99 -45.11 12.83
CA PRO A 114 -4.80 -43.75 12.36
C PRO A 114 -5.41 -43.69 10.97
N VAL A 115 -6.43 -42.84 10.81
CA VAL A 115 -6.90 -42.47 9.48
C VAL A 115 -5.71 -41.75 8.86
N VAL A 116 -5.05 -42.40 7.92
CA VAL A 116 -4.03 -41.75 7.12
C VAL A 116 -4.78 -40.68 6.35
N ALA A 117 -4.46 -39.41 6.63
CA ALA A 117 -5.01 -38.29 5.87
C ALA A 117 -4.73 -38.58 4.38
N SER A 118 -5.72 -38.35 3.53
CA SER A 118 -5.47 -38.48 2.09
C SER A 118 -4.72 -37.24 1.63
N PRO A 119 -3.67 -37.36 0.81
CA PRO A 119 -2.91 -36.20 0.36
C PRO A 119 -3.83 -35.20 -0.32
N VAL A 120 -3.70 -33.94 0.08
CA VAL A 120 -4.47 -32.83 -0.47
C VAL A 120 -3.74 -32.34 -1.70
N ASN A 121 -4.39 -32.38 -2.87
CA ASN A 121 -3.77 -31.90 -4.09
C ASN A 121 -4.09 -30.41 -4.28
N LEU A 122 -3.07 -29.62 -4.62
CA LEU A 122 -3.16 -28.22 -5.01
C LEU A 122 -2.49 -28.05 -6.37
N LEU A 123 -3.29 -27.71 -7.38
CA LEU A 123 -2.77 -27.28 -8.67
C LEU A 123 -2.63 -25.75 -8.66
N VAL A 124 -1.43 -25.25 -8.88
CA VAL A 124 -1.16 -23.82 -9.08
C VAL A 124 -1.06 -23.57 -10.58
N LEU A 125 -2.10 -22.95 -11.15
CA LEU A 125 -2.04 -22.41 -12.51
C LEU A 125 -1.44 -20.99 -12.41
N ASN A 126 -0.30 -20.76 -13.04
CA ASN A 126 0.39 -19.46 -13.07
C ASN A 126 0.83 -19.13 -14.50
N ASP A 127 1.38 -17.95 -14.75
CA ASP A 127 2.00 -17.59 -16.02
C ASP A 127 3.49 -17.29 -15.81
N GLU A 128 4.38 -18.00 -16.51
CA GLU A 128 5.83 -17.75 -16.42
C GLU A 128 6.24 -16.34 -16.91
N ARG A 129 5.35 -15.62 -17.62
CA ARG A 129 5.56 -14.22 -18.04
C ARG A 129 5.28 -13.21 -16.92
N CYS A 130 4.53 -13.56 -15.88
CA CYS A 130 4.13 -12.62 -14.84
C CYS A 130 5.24 -12.41 -13.78
N ILE A 131 6.01 -11.33 -13.92
CA ILE A 131 7.12 -10.97 -13.00
C ILE A 131 6.64 -10.80 -11.54
N ARG A 132 5.42 -10.28 -11.33
CA ARG A 132 4.85 -10.02 -9.99
C ARG A 132 4.19 -11.24 -9.34
N CYS A 133 4.01 -12.37 -10.06
CA CYS A 133 3.21 -13.52 -9.60
C CYS A 133 4.03 -14.56 -8.80
N ASP A 134 4.82 -14.15 -7.80
CA ASP A 134 5.52 -15.12 -6.92
C ASP A 134 4.55 -15.83 -5.96
N VAL A 135 4.39 -17.13 -6.19
CA VAL A 135 3.56 -18.02 -5.37
C VAL A 135 4.31 -18.62 -4.17
N THR A 136 5.64 -18.51 -4.11
CA THR A 136 6.51 -19.24 -3.18
C THR A 136 6.12 -19.00 -1.72
N GLY A 137 5.92 -17.74 -1.34
CA GLY A 137 5.56 -17.36 0.03
C GLY A 137 4.20 -17.86 0.48
N LEU A 138 3.22 -18.00 -0.42
CA LEU A 138 1.89 -18.52 -0.11
C LEU A 138 1.86 -20.05 -0.12
N VAL A 139 2.56 -20.70 -1.07
CA VAL A 139 2.71 -22.16 -1.11
C VAL A 139 3.36 -22.67 0.19
N ALA A 140 4.40 -22.00 0.69
CA ALA A 140 5.05 -22.37 1.95
C ALA A 140 4.13 -22.22 3.19
N GLN A 141 3.20 -21.26 3.17
CA GLN A 141 2.19 -21.10 4.23
C GLN A 141 1.14 -22.20 4.17
N LEU A 142 0.70 -22.61 2.97
CA LEU A 142 -0.25 -23.70 2.78
C LEU A 142 0.34 -25.06 3.13
N ASP A 143 1.60 -25.32 2.76
CA ASP A 143 2.38 -26.52 3.14
C ASP A 143 2.57 -26.60 4.67
N SER A 144 2.80 -25.46 5.34
CA SER A 144 2.86 -25.38 6.80
C SER A 144 1.50 -25.60 7.50
N LEU A 145 0.38 -25.50 6.77
CA LEU A 145 -0.98 -25.62 7.29
C LEU A 145 -1.59 -27.01 7.00
N ILE A 146 -1.23 -27.65 5.88
CA ILE A 146 -1.85 -28.87 5.36
C ILE A 146 -0.82 -30.00 5.39
N SER A 147 -1.06 -31.03 6.22
CA SER A 147 -0.02 -31.98 6.65
C SER A 147 0.48 -33.01 5.61
N ASP A 148 -0.14 -33.07 4.43
CA ASP A 148 0.28 -33.88 3.28
C ASP A 148 -0.19 -33.16 2.00
N LEU A 149 0.33 -31.95 1.79
CA LEU A 149 0.03 -31.12 0.62
C LEU A 149 0.89 -31.57 -0.58
N GLN A 150 0.25 -31.86 -1.71
CA GLN A 150 0.91 -32.18 -2.96
C GLN A 150 0.65 -31.06 -3.96
N VAL A 151 1.70 -30.28 -4.24
CA VAL A 151 1.65 -29.11 -5.12
C VAL A 151 2.11 -29.48 -6.52
N GLU A 152 1.23 -29.29 -7.50
CA GLU A 152 1.54 -29.34 -8.93
C GLU A 152 1.50 -27.91 -9.50
N SER A 153 2.35 -27.61 -10.46
CA SER A 153 2.40 -26.31 -11.13
C SER A 153 2.13 -26.49 -12.63
N LEU A 154 1.27 -25.65 -13.18
CA LEU A 154 0.91 -25.62 -14.59
C LEU A 154 1.08 -24.19 -15.11
N ASP A 155 1.87 -24.04 -16.17
CA ASP A 155 2.05 -22.76 -16.84
C ASP A 155 0.93 -22.49 -17.85
N TYR A 156 0.37 -21.28 -17.81
CA TYR A 156 -0.64 -20.77 -18.70
C TYR A 156 -0.19 -20.75 -20.17
N THR A 157 1.09 -20.55 -20.51
CA THR A 157 1.49 -20.56 -21.94
C THR A 157 1.25 -21.92 -22.61
N THR A 158 1.15 -23.00 -21.82
CA THR A 158 0.86 -24.35 -22.31
C THR A 158 -0.59 -24.54 -22.79
N VAL A 159 -0.80 -25.47 -23.73
CA VAL A 159 -2.14 -25.81 -24.25
C VAL A 159 -3.08 -26.32 -23.14
N GLU A 160 -2.52 -26.98 -22.11
CA GLU A 160 -3.27 -27.48 -20.96
C GLU A 160 -3.60 -26.35 -19.97
N GLY A 161 -2.68 -25.41 -19.74
CA GLY A 161 -2.91 -24.20 -18.95
C GLY A 161 -4.01 -23.31 -19.51
N LYS A 162 -3.96 -22.99 -20.82
CA LYS A 162 -5.03 -22.20 -21.48
C LYS A 162 -6.37 -22.94 -21.48
N GLY A 163 -6.36 -24.24 -21.75
CA GLY A 163 -7.58 -25.07 -21.69
C GLY A 163 -8.22 -25.07 -20.31
N LEU A 164 -7.43 -25.17 -19.24
CA LEU A 164 -7.91 -25.12 -17.86
C LEU A 164 -8.41 -23.73 -17.46
N TYR A 165 -7.75 -22.66 -17.91
CA TYR A 165 -8.16 -21.27 -17.71
C TYR A 165 -9.56 -21.01 -18.30
N ASP A 166 -9.76 -21.43 -19.56
CA ASP A 166 -11.02 -21.30 -20.29
C ASP A 166 -12.13 -22.17 -19.67
N ASP A 167 -11.88 -23.45 -19.41
CA ASP A 167 -12.88 -24.41 -18.87
C ASP A 167 -13.37 -24.04 -17.46
N LEU A 168 -12.53 -23.38 -16.65
CA LEU A 168 -12.89 -22.91 -15.31
C LEU A 168 -13.47 -21.49 -15.28
N GLY A 169 -13.43 -20.76 -16.40
CA GLY A 169 -13.87 -19.36 -16.48
C GLY A 169 -13.11 -18.46 -15.52
N LEU A 170 -11.78 -18.54 -15.57
CA LEU A 170 -10.88 -17.65 -14.81
C LEU A 170 -10.77 -16.27 -15.50
N GLN A 171 -10.21 -15.31 -14.77
CA GLN A 171 -9.97 -13.94 -15.25
C GLN A 171 -8.58 -13.43 -14.88
N TYR A 172 -7.99 -13.95 -13.81
CA TYR A 172 -6.69 -13.53 -13.30
C TYR A 172 -5.88 -14.74 -12.79
N LEU A 173 -4.56 -14.62 -12.80
CA LEU A 173 -3.60 -15.59 -12.29
C LEU A 173 -2.69 -14.95 -11.21
N PRO A 174 -2.07 -15.73 -10.31
CA PRO A 174 -2.14 -17.20 -10.19
C PRO A 174 -3.45 -17.72 -9.59
N ALA A 175 -3.89 -18.89 -10.03
CA ALA A 175 -5.06 -19.58 -9.53
C ALA A 175 -4.66 -20.83 -8.71
N PHE A 176 -5.02 -20.82 -7.43
CA PHE A 176 -4.75 -21.90 -6.47
C PHE A 176 -5.95 -22.86 -6.41
N LEU A 177 -5.85 -23.98 -7.11
CA LEU A 177 -6.95 -24.90 -7.38
C LEU A 177 -6.81 -26.19 -6.54
N PHE A 178 -7.49 -26.25 -5.40
CA PHE A 178 -7.53 -27.46 -4.58
C PHE A 178 -8.45 -28.53 -5.17
N ASP A 179 -8.06 -29.80 -5.07
CA ASP A 179 -8.98 -30.91 -5.25
C ASP A 179 -10.11 -30.86 -4.19
N LYS A 180 -11.27 -31.45 -4.50
CA LYS A 180 -12.42 -31.46 -3.56
C LYS A 180 -12.13 -32.17 -2.23
N ASN A 181 -11.05 -32.95 -2.13
CA ASN A 181 -10.65 -33.70 -0.95
C ASN A 181 -10.09 -32.83 0.19
N ILE A 182 -9.73 -31.55 -0.07
CA ILE A 182 -9.45 -30.57 1.01
C ILE A 182 -10.56 -30.57 2.07
N ARG A 183 -11.82 -30.81 1.68
CA ARG A 183 -13.00 -30.87 2.57
C ARG A 183 -12.92 -31.93 3.67
N ASP A 184 -12.06 -32.93 3.51
CA ASP A 184 -11.84 -34.01 4.49
C ASP A 184 -10.65 -33.73 5.43
N ASP A 185 -9.89 -32.64 5.20
CA ASP A 185 -8.75 -32.21 6.02
C ASP A 185 -9.16 -31.18 7.10
N GLU A 186 -8.42 -31.14 8.22
CA GLU A 186 -8.70 -30.23 9.33
C GLU A 186 -8.54 -28.75 8.94
N ALA A 187 -7.61 -28.44 8.02
CA ALA A 187 -7.33 -27.09 7.51
C ALA A 187 -8.50 -26.47 6.74
N TYR A 188 -9.43 -27.28 6.21
CA TYR A 188 -10.62 -26.77 5.50
C TYR A 188 -11.40 -25.77 6.34
N ASN A 189 -11.46 -25.95 7.66
CA ASN A 189 -12.20 -25.07 8.57
C ASN A 189 -11.61 -23.64 8.61
N ALA A 190 -10.32 -23.47 8.32
CA ALA A 190 -9.68 -22.17 8.17
C ALA A 190 -9.87 -21.57 6.77
N LEU A 191 -9.81 -22.42 5.73
CA LEU A 191 -9.85 -22.01 4.33
C LEU A 191 -11.26 -21.84 3.74
N ALA A 192 -12.30 -22.47 4.30
CA ALA A 192 -13.62 -22.60 3.68
C ALA A 192 -14.31 -21.27 3.29
N ASN A 193 -14.05 -20.17 4.00
CA ASN A 193 -14.61 -18.85 3.66
C ASN A 193 -13.92 -18.20 2.43
N TYR A 194 -12.73 -18.69 2.07
CA TYR A 194 -11.90 -18.20 0.96
C TYR A 194 -11.95 -19.14 -0.26
N LEU A 195 -12.57 -20.32 -0.16
CA LEU A 195 -12.66 -21.31 -1.24
C LEU A 195 -13.94 -21.14 -2.08
N GLU A 196 -13.78 -21.00 -3.40
CA GLU A 196 -14.87 -20.93 -4.38
C GLU A 196 -14.98 -22.23 -5.19
N ASP A 197 -16.20 -22.73 -5.41
CA ASP A 197 -16.41 -23.98 -6.15
C ASP A 197 -16.34 -23.74 -7.68
N LYS A 198 -15.15 -23.97 -8.25
CA LYS A 198 -14.87 -23.94 -9.70
C LYS A 198 -14.99 -25.35 -10.29
N GLY A 199 -16.21 -25.91 -10.27
CA GLY A 199 -16.51 -27.18 -10.94
C GLY A 199 -15.75 -28.39 -10.36
N ALA A 200 -14.63 -28.77 -10.97
CA ALA A 200 -13.74 -29.81 -10.47
C ALA A 200 -12.96 -29.38 -9.21
N TYR A 201 -12.60 -28.10 -9.10
CA TYR A 201 -11.69 -27.59 -8.07
C TYR A 201 -12.37 -26.70 -7.03
N LEU A 202 -11.68 -26.45 -5.93
CA LEU A 202 -11.96 -25.37 -4.99
C LEU A 202 -10.85 -24.31 -5.14
N SER A 203 -11.19 -23.19 -5.78
CA SER A 203 -10.25 -22.10 -6.00
C SER A 203 -10.10 -21.27 -4.74
N LEU A 204 -8.88 -21.12 -4.23
CA LEU A 204 -8.59 -20.19 -3.15
C LEU A 204 -8.61 -18.76 -3.69
N ARG A 205 -9.37 -17.88 -3.05
CA ARG A 205 -9.46 -16.45 -3.37
C ARG A 205 -8.28 -15.72 -2.74
N ILE A 206 -7.23 -15.52 -3.53
CA ILE A 206 -5.97 -14.89 -3.08
C ILE A 206 -5.85 -13.40 -3.43
N GLY A 207 -6.77 -12.85 -4.24
CA GLY A 207 -6.70 -11.47 -4.72
C GLY A 207 -5.87 -11.27 -5.99
N ALA A 208 -5.68 -12.31 -6.80
CA ALA A 208 -5.00 -12.26 -8.10
C ALA A 208 -5.65 -11.25 -9.06
N ASP A 209 -4.79 -10.55 -9.82
CA ASP A 209 -5.09 -9.38 -10.66
C ASP A 209 -4.46 -9.44 -12.07
N PHE A 210 -3.44 -10.27 -12.30
CA PHE A 210 -2.81 -10.42 -13.62
C PHE A 210 -3.70 -11.18 -14.61
N ASP A 211 -4.21 -10.49 -15.64
CA ASP A 211 -4.92 -11.11 -16.77
C ASP A 211 -3.90 -11.58 -17.84
N PRO A 212 -3.70 -12.89 -18.04
CA PRO A 212 -2.74 -13.42 -19.00
C PRO A 212 -3.17 -13.29 -20.48
N THR A 213 -4.35 -12.70 -20.74
CA THR A 213 -4.87 -12.39 -22.08
C THR A 213 -4.77 -10.90 -22.44
N ALA A 214 -4.37 -10.05 -21.50
CA ALA A 214 -3.99 -8.66 -21.76
C ALA A 214 -2.57 -8.57 -22.36
N GLU A 215 -2.19 -7.37 -22.80
CA GLU A 215 -0.82 -7.04 -23.22
C GLU A 215 0.10 -7.04 -21.99
N ILE A 216 1.31 -7.61 -22.10
CA ILE A 216 2.28 -7.63 -20.99
C ILE A 216 3.30 -6.53 -21.22
N CYS A 217 3.08 -5.42 -20.53
CA CYS A 217 3.59 -4.09 -20.86
C CYS A 217 5.11 -3.85 -20.68
N ASP A 218 5.92 -4.91 -20.50
CA ASP A 218 7.35 -4.85 -20.22
C ASP A 218 8.21 -5.96 -20.86
N ASN A 219 7.66 -6.74 -21.81
CA ASN A 219 8.32 -7.95 -22.33
C ASN A 219 8.87 -7.83 -23.77
N GLY A 220 8.52 -6.78 -24.52
CA GLY A 220 8.99 -6.54 -25.89
C GLY A 220 8.27 -7.34 -26.99
N ILE A 221 7.05 -7.82 -26.73
CA ILE A 221 6.24 -8.67 -27.62
C ILE A 221 4.82 -8.10 -27.73
N ASP A 222 4.26 -8.14 -28.95
CA ASP A 222 2.83 -7.92 -29.25
C ASP A 222 2.02 -9.15 -28.79
N ASP A 223 1.62 -9.17 -27.52
CA ASP A 223 0.97 -10.34 -26.88
C ASP A 223 -0.50 -10.49 -27.31
N THR A 224 -1.21 -9.37 -27.50
CA THR A 224 -2.60 -9.32 -28.00
C THR A 224 -2.70 -9.52 -29.52
N GLY A 225 -1.60 -9.35 -30.26
CA GLY A 225 -1.53 -9.51 -31.72
C GLY A 225 -2.17 -8.36 -32.50
N ASN A 226 -2.20 -7.16 -31.93
CA ASN A 226 -2.82 -5.97 -32.50
C ASN A 226 -1.84 -5.10 -33.33
N GLY A 227 -0.53 -5.28 -33.14
CA GLY A 227 0.53 -4.59 -33.86
C GLY A 227 1.20 -3.43 -33.10
N LEU A 228 0.93 -3.32 -31.80
CA LEU A 228 1.62 -2.46 -30.83
C LEU A 228 2.42 -3.36 -29.86
N ILE A 229 3.27 -2.78 -29.02
CA ILE A 229 4.18 -3.52 -28.11
C ILE A 229 4.41 -2.68 -26.85
N ASP A 230 4.40 -3.30 -25.68
CA ASP A 230 4.66 -2.63 -24.39
C ASP A 230 3.87 -1.30 -24.26
N CYS A 231 4.55 -0.21 -23.89
CA CYS A 231 3.98 1.12 -23.71
C CYS A 231 3.61 1.88 -25.00
N ASP A 232 3.85 1.31 -26.20
CA ASP A 232 3.22 1.81 -27.43
C ASP A 232 1.74 1.34 -27.53
N ASP A 233 1.31 0.40 -26.69
CA ASP A 233 -0.08 -0.08 -26.60
C ASP A 233 -0.95 0.82 -25.69
N PRO A 234 -2.16 1.24 -26.13
CA PRO A 234 -3.07 2.04 -25.29
C PRO A 234 -3.68 1.27 -24.11
N ASP A 235 -3.79 -0.06 -24.16
CA ASP A 235 -4.31 -0.86 -23.05
C ASP A 235 -3.27 -0.94 -21.91
N CYS A 236 -1.98 -0.75 -22.22
CA CYS A 236 -0.89 -0.59 -21.25
C CYS A 236 -0.82 0.80 -20.58
N ALA A 237 -1.63 1.78 -21.00
CA ALA A 237 -1.48 3.18 -20.57
C ALA A 237 -1.80 3.45 -19.08
N SER A 238 -2.33 2.46 -18.35
CA SER A 238 -2.53 2.51 -16.90
C SER A 238 -1.53 1.69 -16.09
N GLU A 239 -0.64 0.91 -16.72
CA GLU A 239 0.35 0.10 -16.00
C GLU A 239 1.52 0.94 -15.48
N PHE A 240 1.98 0.62 -14.27
CA PHE A 240 3.08 1.33 -13.60
C PHE A 240 4.36 1.39 -14.45
N VAL A 241 4.70 0.32 -15.16
CA VAL A 241 5.89 0.26 -16.03
C VAL A 241 5.82 1.23 -17.22
N CYS A 242 4.60 1.62 -17.61
CA CYS A 242 4.29 2.57 -18.67
C CYS A 242 3.87 3.95 -18.15
N MET A 243 4.12 4.26 -16.87
CA MET A 243 3.86 5.59 -16.32
C MET A 243 4.59 6.68 -17.11
N PRO A 244 4.03 7.90 -17.21
CA PRO A 244 4.73 9.04 -17.79
C PRO A 244 6.06 9.27 -17.07
N LYS A 245 7.16 9.38 -17.83
CA LYS A 245 8.49 9.66 -17.25
C LYS A 245 8.73 11.17 -17.15
N LEU A 246 9.27 11.61 -16.02
CA LEU A 246 9.44 13.02 -15.67
C LEU A 246 10.89 13.34 -15.32
N ASP A 247 11.31 14.59 -15.53
CA ASP A 247 12.64 15.06 -15.08
C ASP A 247 12.72 15.20 -13.55
N MET A 248 11.56 15.36 -12.91
CA MET A 248 11.35 15.34 -11.46
C MET A 248 10.10 14.47 -11.19
N PRO A 249 10.26 13.18 -10.80
CA PRO A 249 9.15 12.30 -10.50
C PRO A 249 8.31 12.78 -9.32
N VAL A 250 6.99 12.60 -9.41
CA VAL A 250 6.03 12.85 -8.33
C VAL A 250 5.78 11.54 -7.60
N VAL A 251 6.01 11.50 -6.29
CA VAL A 251 5.94 10.27 -5.48
C VAL A 251 4.95 10.49 -4.33
N GLU A 252 3.82 9.78 -4.38
CA GLU A 252 2.72 9.94 -3.43
C GLU A 252 2.55 8.65 -2.61
N LEU A 253 3.04 8.67 -1.36
CA LEU A 253 2.93 7.56 -0.41
C LEU A 253 1.68 7.76 0.46
N PHE A 254 0.69 6.88 0.33
CA PHE A 254 -0.57 6.94 1.05
C PHE A 254 -0.54 6.06 2.31
N VAL A 255 -0.78 6.66 3.47
CA VAL A 255 -0.72 5.98 4.77
C VAL A 255 -1.91 6.29 5.67
N MET A 256 -1.97 5.56 6.79
CA MET A 256 -2.61 6.01 8.01
C MET A 256 -1.51 6.07 9.07
N SER A 257 -1.35 7.19 9.78
CA SER A 257 -0.10 7.49 10.52
C SER A 257 0.24 6.53 11.67
N HIS A 258 -0.73 5.72 12.12
CA HIS A 258 -0.54 4.71 13.16
C HIS A 258 -0.67 3.27 12.60
N CYS A 259 -0.90 3.08 11.30
CA CYS A 259 -0.89 1.76 10.68
C CYS A 259 0.52 1.14 10.75
N PRO A 260 0.68 -0.09 11.28
CA PRO A 260 1.99 -0.75 11.35
C PRO A 260 2.67 -0.96 9.99
N TYR A 261 1.90 -1.09 8.92
CA TYR A 261 2.39 -1.26 7.55
C TYR A 261 2.62 0.06 6.80
N GLY A 262 1.94 1.14 7.22
CA GLY A 262 2.23 2.51 6.80
C GLY A 262 3.61 2.91 7.32
N THR A 263 3.75 2.92 8.65
CA THR A 263 5.00 3.21 9.36
C THR A 263 6.18 2.34 8.91
N GLN A 264 5.94 1.09 8.53
CA GLN A 264 6.95 0.23 7.89
C GLN A 264 7.47 0.80 6.57
N THR A 265 6.56 1.26 5.71
CA THR A 265 6.84 1.80 4.37
C THR A 265 7.46 3.18 4.45
N GLU A 266 7.00 4.02 5.37
CA GLU A 266 7.57 5.35 5.63
C GLU A 266 9.05 5.24 6.04
N LYS A 267 9.39 4.32 6.97
CA LYS A 267 10.80 4.03 7.32
C LYS A 267 11.61 3.45 6.15
N GLY A 268 10.96 2.81 5.19
CA GLY A 268 11.58 2.38 3.93
C GLY A 268 11.83 3.53 2.95
N MET A 269 10.90 4.49 2.88
CA MET A 269 10.91 5.60 1.93
C MET A 269 11.74 6.80 2.40
N LEU A 270 11.87 7.06 3.71
CA LEU A 270 12.66 8.20 4.20
C LEU A 270 14.11 8.22 3.66
N PRO A 271 14.89 7.11 3.65
CA PRO A 271 16.22 7.10 3.04
C PRO A 271 16.23 7.34 1.52
N VAL A 272 15.13 7.03 0.82
CA VAL A 272 14.97 7.30 -0.62
C VAL A 272 14.72 8.79 -0.86
N ALA A 273 13.86 9.40 -0.04
CA ALA A 273 13.57 10.83 -0.07
C ALA A 273 14.79 11.68 0.36
N GLU A 274 15.54 11.26 1.39
CA GLU A 274 16.80 11.90 1.80
C GLU A 274 17.88 11.80 0.71
N LEU A 275 17.95 10.68 -0.01
CA LEU A 275 18.93 10.44 -1.08
C LEU A 275 18.63 11.26 -2.33
N LEU A 276 17.36 11.30 -2.77
CA LEU A 276 16.97 11.98 -4.02
C LEU A 276 16.71 13.48 -3.82
N GLY A 277 16.22 13.89 -2.64
CA GLY A 277 15.97 15.30 -2.29
C GLY A 277 15.14 16.04 -3.33
N GLU A 278 15.59 17.24 -3.72
CA GLU A 278 14.94 18.11 -4.73
C GLU A 278 14.79 17.49 -6.14
N LYS A 279 15.25 16.25 -6.37
CA LYS A 279 15.05 15.51 -7.63
C LYS A 279 13.70 14.80 -7.71
N ILE A 280 12.93 14.73 -6.62
CA ILE A 280 11.56 14.21 -6.59
C ILE A 280 10.61 15.15 -5.85
N ASP A 281 9.35 15.13 -6.24
CA ASP A 281 8.23 15.74 -5.53
C ASP A 281 7.58 14.67 -4.63
N PHE A 282 8.22 14.42 -3.47
CA PHE A 282 7.80 13.40 -2.52
C PHE A 282 6.81 13.94 -1.48
N ASN A 283 5.65 13.30 -1.40
CA ASN A 283 4.56 13.68 -0.52
C ASN A 283 4.03 12.46 0.23
N ILE A 284 3.81 12.58 1.55
CA ILE A 284 3.05 11.62 2.34
C ILE A 284 1.60 12.09 2.41
N LYS A 285 0.73 11.29 1.79
CA LYS A 285 -0.72 11.48 1.72
C LYS A 285 -1.44 10.46 2.59
N TYR A 286 -2.75 10.62 2.73
CA TYR A 286 -3.53 9.90 3.75
C TYR A 286 -4.72 9.17 3.14
N CYS A 287 -5.04 8.00 3.69
CA CYS A 287 -6.27 7.27 3.36
C CYS A 287 -7.52 8.09 3.76
N ASP A 288 -8.67 7.79 3.15
CA ASP A 288 -9.95 8.49 3.38
C ASP A 288 -10.57 8.25 4.78
N TYR A 289 -9.87 7.56 5.68
CA TYR A 289 -10.30 7.14 7.01
C TYR A 289 -9.11 6.80 7.91
N ALA A 290 -9.34 6.83 9.23
CA ALA A 290 -8.38 6.44 10.25
C ALA A 290 -8.87 5.23 11.05
N MET A 291 -8.04 4.20 11.19
CA MET A 291 -8.36 2.98 11.96
C MET A 291 -8.08 3.12 13.46
N HIS A 292 -7.22 4.06 13.86
CA HIS A 292 -6.77 4.28 15.24
C HIS A 292 -7.48 5.47 15.93
N GLY A 293 -8.47 6.09 15.26
CA GLY A 293 -9.32 7.11 15.85
C GLY A 293 -8.64 8.49 15.94
N LYS A 294 -8.99 9.29 16.97
CA LYS A 294 -8.62 10.71 17.00
C LYS A 294 -7.10 10.96 16.95
N THR A 295 -6.30 10.15 17.64
CA THR A 295 -4.83 10.32 17.65
C THR A 295 -4.22 10.26 16.25
N GLU A 296 -4.78 9.41 15.37
CA GLU A 296 -4.33 9.29 13.99
C GLU A 296 -4.84 10.44 13.11
N LEU A 297 -6.06 10.94 13.33
CA LEU A 297 -6.56 12.15 12.66
C LEU A 297 -5.75 13.40 13.05
N ASP A 298 -5.43 13.53 14.34
CA ASP A 298 -4.69 14.67 14.90
C ASP A 298 -3.24 14.68 14.38
N GLU A 299 -2.60 13.51 14.32
CA GLU A 299 -1.27 13.36 13.74
C GLU A 299 -1.26 13.60 12.22
N GLN A 300 -2.27 13.12 11.49
CA GLN A 300 -2.34 13.35 10.04
C GLN A 300 -2.61 14.83 9.70
N LEU A 301 -3.35 15.56 10.55
CA LEU A 301 -3.46 17.03 10.47
C LEU A 301 -2.11 17.71 10.72
N LEU A 302 -1.36 17.26 11.73
CA LEU A 302 -0.03 17.78 12.04
C LEU A 302 0.95 17.52 10.88
N GLN A 303 1.05 16.29 10.39
CA GLN A 303 1.93 15.90 9.28
C GLN A 303 1.55 16.56 7.94
N TYR A 304 0.25 16.82 7.70
CA TYR A 304 -0.19 17.68 6.60
C TYR A 304 0.35 19.11 6.77
N CYS A 305 0.19 19.72 7.94
CA CYS A 305 0.64 21.08 8.20
C CYS A 305 2.17 21.24 8.24
N VAL A 306 2.94 20.20 8.60
CA VAL A 306 4.40 20.22 8.46
C VAL A 306 4.79 20.22 6.97
N GLN A 307 4.10 19.47 6.11
CA GLN A 307 4.35 19.51 4.66
C GLN A 307 3.95 20.85 4.02
N GLU A 308 2.82 21.45 4.39
CA GLU A 308 2.36 22.71 3.79
C GLU A 308 3.18 23.95 4.23
N GLU A 309 3.59 24.02 5.50
CA GLU A 309 4.22 25.24 6.08
C GLU A 309 5.73 25.10 6.33
N GLN A 310 6.25 23.87 6.54
CA GLN A 310 7.61 23.59 7.08
C GLN A 310 8.25 22.34 6.42
N SER A 311 8.10 22.21 5.10
CA SER A 311 8.50 21.01 4.34
C SER A 311 9.99 20.66 4.42
N ASP A 312 10.86 21.65 4.62
CA ASP A 312 12.30 21.46 4.82
C ASP A 312 12.63 20.68 6.10
N MET A 313 11.72 20.68 7.07
CA MET A 313 11.81 19.92 8.32
C MET A 313 10.97 18.63 8.32
N PHE A 314 10.20 18.35 7.25
CA PHE A 314 9.25 17.22 7.25
C PHE A 314 9.92 15.85 7.40
N LEU A 315 10.98 15.56 6.62
CA LEU A 315 11.68 14.27 6.73
C LEU A 315 12.29 14.07 8.12
N ALA A 316 12.81 15.14 8.74
CA ALA A 316 13.33 15.10 10.11
C ALA A 316 12.22 14.86 11.15
N TYR A 317 11.04 15.47 10.97
CA TYR A 317 9.87 15.21 11.80
C TYR A 317 9.43 13.74 11.69
N MET A 318 9.27 13.21 10.48
CA MET A 318 8.89 11.82 10.27
C MET A 318 9.94 10.84 10.80
N ALA A 319 11.23 11.14 10.62
CA ALA A 319 12.32 10.34 11.17
C ALA A 319 12.24 10.24 12.71
N CYS A 320 11.84 11.31 13.39
CA CYS A 320 11.55 11.31 14.81
C CYS A 320 10.24 10.58 15.14
N PHE A 321 9.12 10.91 14.51
CA PHE A 321 7.80 10.36 14.83
C PHE A 321 7.76 8.83 14.70
N LEU A 322 8.37 8.28 13.65
CA LEU A 322 8.41 6.83 13.39
C LEU A 322 9.23 6.03 14.43
N LYS A 323 9.93 6.70 15.36
CA LYS A 323 10.70 6.08 16.47
C LYS A 323 9.81 5.52 17.57
N ASP A 324 8.79 6.27 17.98
CA ASP A 324 7.96 5.99 19.16
C ASP A 324 6.52 6.56 19.10
N GLY A 325 6.20 7.43 18.14
CA GLY A 325 4.88 8.04 17.97
C GLY A 325 4.65 9.33 18.79
N GLU A 326 5.70 9.93 19.37
CA GLU A 326 5.59 11.01 20.35
C GLU A 326 5.66 12.43 19.69
N SER A 327 4.57 12.82 19.01
CA SER A 327 4.46 14.05 18.20
C SER A 327 4.95 15.34 18.89
N GLU A 328 4.52 15.60 20.13
CA GLU A 328 4.94 16.79 20.91
C GLU A 328 6.46 16.83 21.13
N SER A 329 7.09 15.65 21.32
CA SER A 329 8.53 15.53 21.46
C SER A 329 9.22 15.85 20.13
N CYS A 330 8.69 15.37 19.01
CA CYS A 330 9.28 15.57 17.69
C CYS A 330 9.14 17.02 17.17
N VAL A 331 8.02 17.69 17.43
CA VAL A 331 7.89 19.15 17.22
C VAL A 331 9.00 19.91 17.98
N THR A 332 9.25 19.52 19.23
CA THR A 332 10.27 20.16 20.08
C THR A 332 11.71 19.79 19.69
N GLU A 333 11.97 18.56 19.27
CA GLU A 333 13.31 18.03 18.95
C GLU A 333 13.82 18.52 17.59
N VAL A 334 12.94 18.61 16.59
CA VAL A 334 13.25 19.17 15.26
C VAL A 334 13.27 20.71 15.31
N GLY A 335 12.50 21.33 16.20
CA GLY A 335 12.43 22.79 16.34
C GLY A 335 11.38 23.47 15.45
N LEU A 336 10.32 22.73 15.12
CA LEU A 336 9.19 23.23 14.33
C LEU A 336 8.46 24.38 15.04
N ASP A 337 7.96 25.35 14.27
CA ASP A 337 7.11 26.43 14.78
C ASP A 337 5.71 25.89 15.12
N ALA A 338 5.51 25.63 16.41
CA ALA A 338 4.25 25.10 16.94
C ALA A 338 3.08 26.11 16.89
N ASP A 339 3.35 27.42 16.90
CA ASP A 339 2.30 28.44 16.76
C ASP A 339 1.79 28.46 15.30
N ALA A 340 2.71 28.36 14.32
CA ALA A 340 2.36 28.23 12.90
C ALA A 340 1.61 26.92 12.60
N LEU A 341 2.07 25.79 13.12
CA LEU A 341 1.39 24.50 12.96
C LEU A 341 0.00 24.50 13.60
N SER A 342 -0.16 25.09 14.79
CA SER A 342 -1.48 25.23 15.42
C SER A 342 -2.44 26.04 14.55
N ALA A 343 -1.98 27.15 13.95
CA ALA A 343 -2.79 27.96 13.06
C ALA A 343 -3.15 27.23 11.74
N CYS A 344 -2.23 26.46 11.17
CA CYS A 344 -2.51 25.61 10.01
C CYS A 344 -3.54 24.51 10.36
N ILE A 345 -3.42 23.85 11.52
CA ILE A 345 -4.33 22.79 11.95
C ILE A 345 -5.76 23.33 12.12
N GLU A 346 -5.95 24.52 12.70
CA GLU A 346 -7.27 25.17 12.77
C GLU A 346 -7.85 25.42 11.37
N VAL A 347 -7.05 25.92 10.42
CA VAL A 347 -7.48 26.17 9.03
C VAL A 347 -7.77 24.87 8.27
N ALA A 348 -6.98 23.82 8.49
CA ALA A 348 -7.16 22.51 7.86
C ALA A 348 -8.40 21.80 8.39
N ASP A 349 -8.67 21.85 9.70
CA ASP A 349 -9.86 21.27 10.31
C ASP A 349 -11.14 21.98 9.83
N ASP A 350 -11.17 23.31 9.78
CA ASP A 350 -12.31 24.07 9.21
C ASP A 350 -12.52 23.76 7.70
N LYS A 351 -11.43 23.63 6.94
CA LYS A 351 -11.43 23.33 5.49
C LYS A 351 -11.97 21.93 5.19
N PHE A 352 -11.53 20.92 5.94
CA PHE A 352 -11.81 19.51 5.67
C PHE A 352 -12.82 18.86 6.63
N ASN A 353 -13.29 19.60 7.64
CA ASN A 353 -14.32 19.21 8.62
C ASN A 353 -13.94 17.99 9.49
N VAL A 354 -12.65 17.81 9.80
CA VAL A 354 -12.11 16.58 10.41
C VAL A 354 -12.71 16.32 11.79
N THR A 355 -12.71 17.31 12.69
CA THR A 355 -13.29 17.20 14.04
C THR A 355 -14.80 16.99 13.97
N SER A 356 -15.52 17.69 13.10
CA SER A 356 -16.99 17.60 13.03
C SER A 356 -17.46 16.26 12.43
N MET A 357 -16.72 15.70 11.47
CA MET A 357 -16.93 14.33 10.98
C MET A 357 -16.53 13.29 12.03
N TYR A 358 -15.43 13.50 12.78
CA TYR A 358 -15.07 12.62 13.90
C TYR A 358 -16.17 12.57 14.98
N GLU A 359 -16.78 13.70 15.32
CA GLU A 359 -17.89 13.77 16.29
C GLU A 359 -19.18 13.13 15.75
N ASP A 360 -19.56 13.35 14.48
CA ASP A 360 -20.72 12.69 13.89
C ASP A 360 -20.40 11.28 13.38
N LYS A 361 -20.64 10.28 14.24
CA LYS A 361 -20.52 8.85 13.94
C LYS A 361 -21.40 8.34 12.79
N ASN A 362 -22.31 9.13 12.24
CA ASN A 362 -23.03 8.76 11.01
C ASN A 362 -22.17 8.96 9.74
N THR A 363 -21.08 9.73 9.81
CA THR A 363 -20.12 9.92 8.70
C THR A 363 -19.09 8.80 8.59
N TRP A 364 -18.89 8.03 9.67
CA TRP A 364 -17.80 7.06 9.80
C TRP A 364 -17.91 5.94 8.75
N ARG A 365 -16.80 5.63 8.06
CA ARG A 365 -16.68 4.54 7.09
C ARG A 365 -17.07 3.22 7.76
N SER A 366 -18.03 2.52 7.14
CA SER A 366 -18.71 1.32 7.68
C SER A 366 -19.33 1.48 9.08
N GLY A 367 -19.52 2.70 9.57
CA GLY A 367 -19.93 2.99 10.95
C GLY A 367 -18.87 2.64 12.02
N GLN A 368 -17.61 2.42 11.62
CA GLN A 368 -16.54 1.91 12.48
C GLN A 368 -15.30 2.82 12.53
N PHE A 369 -14.95 3.49 11.43
CA PHE A 369 -13.75 4.30 11.32
C PHE A 369 -14.09 5.75 10.94
N PRO A 370 -13.62 6.78 11.66
CA PRO A 370 -13.80 8.16 11.23
C PRO A 370 -13.14 8.42 9.87
N VAL A 371 -13.76 9.26 9.06
CA VAL A 371 -13.25 9.65 7.73
C VAL A 371 -12.19 10.76 7.84
N PHE A 372 -11.31 10.83 6.85
CA PHE A 372 -10.22 11.81 6.77
C PHE A 372 -9.99 12.24 5.32
N LEU A 373 -10.76 13.23 4.86
CA LEU A 373 -10.97 13.48 3.43
C LEU A 373 -9.96 14.48 2.79
N ILE A 374 -8.82 14.74 3.43
CA ILE A 374 -7.81 15.73 2.98
C ILE A 374 -7.31 15.41 1.56
N HIS A 375 -7.05 14.13 1.27
CA HIS A 375 -6.54 13.64 -0.01
C HIS A 375 -7.57 12.75 -0.74
N GLN A 376 -8.87 13.01 -0.55
CA GLN A 376 -9.94 12.18 -1.12
C GLN A 376 -9.85 12.09 -2.65
N ALA A 377 -9.49 13.18 -3.34
CA ALA A 377 -9.44 13.20 -4.80
C ALA A 377 -8.36 12.26 -5.35
N GLU A 378 -7.20 12.16 -4.69
CA GLU A 378 -6.10 11.29 -5.07
C GLU A 378 -6.35 9.83 -4.63
N VAL A 379 -6.96 9.62 -3.46
CA VAL A 379 -7.45 8.32 -3.00
C VAL A 379 -8.46 7.73 -4.01
N GLU A 380 -9.41 8.54 -4.51
CA GLU A 380 -10.35 8.14 -5.56
C GLU A 380 -9.67 7.94 -6.93
N LYS A 381 -8.75 8.84 -7.32
CA LYS A 381 -8.00 8.77 -8.59
C LYS A 381 -7.21 7.47 -8.73
N TYR A 382 -6.55 7.04 -7.65
CA TYR A 382 -5.69 5.85 -7.66
C TYR A 382 -6.37 4.60 -7.11
N GLY A 383 -7.58 4.69 -6.54
CA GLY A 383 -8.26 3.56 -5.91
C GLY A 383 -7.55 3.05 -4.65
N ILE A 384 -7.02 3.96 -3.83
CA ILE A 384 -6.31 3.60 -2.58
C ILE A 384 -7.32 3.06 -1.55
N ALA A 385 -7.37 1.74 -1.39
CA ALA A 385 -8.29 1.10 -0.44
C ALA A 385 -7.86 1.22 1.04
N GLY A 386 -6.56 1.40 1.30
CA GLY A 386 -5.96 1.36 2.63
C GLY A 386 -4.45 1.67 2.63
N SER A 387 -3.78 1.36 3.74
CA SER A 387 -2.38 1.73 4.02
C SER A 387 -1.45 0.51 4.09
N PRO A 388 -0.27 0.52 3.47
CA PRO A 388 0.24 1.57 2.58
C PRO A 388 -0.38 1.45 1.18
N GLY A 389 -0.46 2.58 0.47
CA GLY A 389 -0.61 2.65 -0.98
C GLY A 389 0.50 3.53 -1.56
N LEU A 390 0.83 3.37 -2.83
CA LEU A 390 1.88 4.16 -3.49
C LEU A 390 1.44 4.53 -4.90
N ALA A 391 1.72 5.76 -5.32
CA ALA A 391 1.64 6.18 -6.71
C ALA A 391 2.92 6.94 -7.12
N VAL A 392 3.32 6.78 -8.37
CA VAL A 392 4.45 7.50 -8.98
C VAL A 392 3.99 8.07 -10.31
N ASN A 393 4.30 9.34 -10.57
CA ASN A 393 3.99 10.08 -11.81
C ASN A 393 2.51 10.01 -12.26
N GLY A 394 1.60 9.82 -11.30
CA GLY A 394 0.16 9.71 -11.57
C GLY A 394 -0.36 8.31 -11.88
N VAL A 395 0.44 7.25 -11.65
CA VAL A 395 0.03 5.84 -11.78
C VAL A 395 0.24 5.12 -10.44
N LYS A 396 -0.69 4.22 -10.07
CA LYS A 396 -0.61 3.42 -8.84
C LYS A 396 0.43 2.30 -8.99
N VAL A 397 1.10 1.96 -7.88
CA VAL A 397 1.95 0.78 -7.74
C VAL A 397 1.16 -0.27 -6.95
N ASP A 398 0.66 -1.32 -7.62
CA ASP A 398 -0.27 -2.29 -7.00
C ASP A 398 0.37 -3.18 -5.94
N SER A 399 1.65 -3.52 -6.16
CA SER A 399 2.46 -4.34 -5.27
C SER A 399 3.90 -3.82 -5.29
N PHE A 400 4.46 -3.59 -4.11
CA PHE A 400 5.80 -3.03 -3.94
C PHE A 400 6.50 -3.60 -2.70
N GLY A 401 7.82 -3.72 -2.83
CA GLY A 401 8.71 -3.99 -1.71
C GLY A 401 8.79 -2.82 -0.72
N ARG A 402 9.27 -3.08 0.50
CA ARG A 402 9.34 -2.07 1.58
C ARG A 402 10.75 -1.85 2.12
N SER A 403 11.76 -2.50 1.55
CA SER A 403 13.14 -2.12 1.80
C SER A 403 13.46 -0.80 1.06
N PRO A 404 14.34 0.04 1.62
CA PRO A 404 14.84 1.23 0.92
C PRO A 404 15.39 0.98 -0.49
N ALA A 405 15.98 -0.19 -0.75
CA ALA A 405 16.45 -0.56 -2.09
C ALA A 405 15.30 -0.74 -3.10
N GLU A 406 14.29 -1.55 -2.76
CA GLU A 406 13.12 -1.80 -3.63
C GLU A 406 12.35 -0.48 -3.91
N LEU A 407 12.22 0.38 -2.90
CA LEU A 407 11.53 1.67 -3.05
C LEU A 407 12.34 2.67 -3.89
N LEU A 408 13.68 2.66 -3.80
CA LEU A 408 14.54 3.43 -4.70
C LEU A 408 14.37 2.97 -6.15
N GLU A 409 14.43 1.66 -6.42
CA GLU A 409 14.22 1.11 -7.78
C GLU A 409 12.89 1.57 -8.38
N ILE A 410 11.79 1.49 -7.62
CA ILE A 410 10.44 1.93 -8.02
C ILE A 410 10.41 3.42 -8.37
N VAL A 411 10.96 4.30 -7.52
CA VAL A 411 11.01 5.75 -7.80
C VAL A 411 11.91 6.05 -8.99
N CYS A 412 13.02 5.32 -9.13
CA CYS A 412 14.00 5.50 -10.21
C CYS A 412 13.48 5.15 -11.61
N LEU A 413 12.48 4.26 -11.72
CA LEU A 413 11.78 3.99 -12.98
C LEU A 413 11.01 5.20 -13.53
N GLY A 414 10.59 6.13 -12.65
CA GLY A 414 9.83 7.32 -13.00
C GLY A 414 10.64 8.44 -13.66
N PHE A 415 11.98 8.39 -13.62
CA PHE A 415 12.82 9.41 -14.23
C PHE A 415 12.86 9.30 -15.76
N ASN A 416 12.82 10.45 -16.43
CA ASN A 416 13.10 10.60 -17.86
C ASN A 416 14.60 10.42 -18.16
N GLU A 417 15.47 11.11 -17.41
CA GLU A 417 16.92 10.82 -17.33
C GLU A 417 17.27 10.39 -15.90
N THR A 418 17.64 9.12 -15.72
CA THR A 418 17.92 8.52 -14.40
C THR A 418 19.16 9.15 -13.74
N PRO A 419 19.06 9.72 -12.52
CA PRO A 419 20.19 10.37 -11.86
C PRO A 419 21.19 9.39 -11.23
N ASP A 420 22.42 9.84 -10.96
CA ASP A 420 23.50 9.02 -10.38
C ASP A 420 23.11 8.38 -9.03
N GLU A 421 22.25 9.04 -8.24
CA GLU A 421 21.71 8.57 -6.97
C GLU A 421 20.96 7.24 -7.08
N CYS A 422 20.30 6.97 -8.22
CA CYS A 422 19.63 5.69 -8.48
C CYS A 422 20.59 4.49 -8.59
N ASN A 423 21.90 4.72 -8.54
CA ASN A 423 22.94 3.68 -8.54
C ASN A 423 23.57 3.50 -7.14
N GLN A 424 23.03 4.11 -6.09
CA GLN A 424 23.52 3.93 -4.72
C GLN A 424 22.90 2.70 -4.04
N GLU A 425 23.70 1.96 -3.28
CA GLU A 425 23.23 0.82 -2.49
C GLU A 425 22.54 1.32 -1.21
N LEU A 426 21.20 1.33 -1.21
CA LEU A 426 20.40 1.44 0.03
C LEU A 426 20.14 0.05 0.66
N SER A 427 19.57 0.02 1.86
CA SER A 427 19.32 -1.23 2.58
C SER A 427 18.29 -2.12 1.84
N THR A 428 18.62 -3.39 1.69
CA THR A 428 17.68 -4.45 1.27
C THR A 428 16.94 -5.08 2.45
N GLU A 429 17.21 -4.67 3.70
CA GLU A 429 16.44 -5.11 4.86
C GLU A 429 15.11 -4.34 4.94
N VAL A 430 13.99 -5.07 4.85
CA VAL A 430 12.65 -4.52 5.08
C VAL A 430 12.51 -4.13 6.56
N PRO A 431 12.14 -2.87 6.90
CA PRO A 431 11.96 -2.46 8.29
C PRO A 431 10.90 -3.30 9.04
N ALA A 432 11.00 -3.35 10.37
CA ALA A 432 9.91 -3.85 11.22
C ALA A 432 8.62 -3.02 11.05
N ALA A 433 7.45 -3.65 11.22
CA ALA A 433 6.16 -2.97 11.19
C ALA A 433 5.84 -2.29 12.54
N GLY A 434 5.21 -1.11 12.49
CA GLY A 434 4.95 -0.26 13.66
C GLY A 434 6.10 0.70 13.99
N PHE A 435 5.98 1.43 15.10
CA PHE A 435 7.01 2.35 15.57
C PHE A 435 8.31 1.65 16.00
N GLY A 436 9.43 2.33 15.80
CA GLY A 436 10.78 1.88 16.17
C GLY A 436 11.61 1.41 14.98
N TYR A 437 12.92 1.64 15.04
CA TYR A 437 13.88 1.28 13.99
C TYR A 437 14.62 -0.05 14.26
N GLU A 438 14.34 -0.73 15.37
CA GLU A 438 14.97 -2.01 15.70
C GLU A 438 14.20 -3.19 15.07
N GLY A 439 14.93 -4.02 14.31
CA GLY A 439 14.42 -5.26 13.72
C GLY A 439 13.90 -5.13 12.29
N SER A 440 13.72 -6.29 11.65
CA SER A 440 13.26 -6.43 10.27
C SER A 440 11.86 -7.05 10.20
N GLY A 441 11.16 -6.80 9.09
CA GLY A 441 9.83 -7.31 8.79
C GLY A 441 9.76 -8.03 7.44
N THR A 442 8.54 -8.15 6.92
CA THR A 442 8.26 -8.59 5.55
C THR A 442 7.39 -7.55 4.84
N SER A 443 7.45 -7.46 3.52
CA SER A 443 6.66 -6.50 2.71
C SER A 443 5.16 -6.84 2.66
N SER A 444 4.72 -7.92 3.32
CA SER A 444 3.38 -8.48 3.25
C SER A 444 2.39 -7.87 4.24
N GLY A 445 1.21 -7.47 3.78
CA GLY A 445 0.07 -7.05 4.63
C GLY A 445 -0.16 -5.54 4.66
N SER A 446 -1.41 -5.14 4.90
CA SER A 446 -1.90 -3.76 4.89
C SER A 446 -3.02 -3.55 5.92
N CYS A 447 -3.33 -2.29 6.20
CA CYS A 447 -4.50 -1.84 6.96
C CYS A 447 -5.61 -1.42 5.96
N ALA A 448 -6.79 -2.05 6.01
CA ALA A 448 -7.88 -1.89 5.03
C ALA A 448 -9.29 -2.02 5.67
#